data_AF-A0A533BAZ2-F1
#
_entry.id   AF-A0A533BAZ2-F1
#
_cell.length_a   1.000
_cell.length_b   1.000
_cell.length_c   1.000
_cell.angle_alpha   90.00
_cell.angle_beta   90.00
_cell.angle_gamma   90.00
#
_symmetry.space_group_name_H-M   'P 1'
#
loop_
_entity.id
_entity.type
_entity.pdbx_description
1 polymer ?
#
loop_
_entity_poly.entity_id
_entity_poly.type
_entity_poly.pdbx_seq_one_letter_code
_entity_poly.pdbx_strand_id
1 'polypeptide(L)' 'MAKMLRESNSTRDFNDNGSQFFICVGDNSGLDRRYTVFGEVFRGLDVIDKIAVAARDQADNPLEPITMTVMVKK' A
#
# COMPACT_ATOMS: atom_id res chain seq x y z
N MET A 1 -4.07 5.91 -1.43
CA MET A 1 -4.13 4.43 -1.40
C MET A 1 -4.34 3.95 -2.81
N ALA A 2 -3.58 2.96 -3.27
CA ALA A 2 -3.62 2.52 -4.67
C ALA A 2 -3.71 0.98 -4.75
N LYS A 3 -4.54 0.48 -5.66
CA LYS A 3 -4.80 -0.94 -5.96
C LYS A 3 -4.48 -1.20 -7.42
N MET A 4 -3.89 -2.32 -7.81
CA MET A 4 -3.49 -2.57 -9.21
C MET A 4 -4.65 -2.39 -10.21
N LEU A 5 -4.37 -1.76 -11.35
CA LEU A 5 -5.28 -1.47 -12.46
C LEU A 5 -4.66 -1.99 -13.77
N ARG A 6 -5.46 -2.81 -14.46
CA ARG A 6 -5.41 -3.24 -15.88
C ARG A 6 -4.12 -2.94 -16.66
N GLU A 7 -3.25 -3.94 -16.78
CA GLU A 7 -2.48 -4.14 -18.01
C GLU A 7 -2.54 -5.61 -18.42
N SER A 8 -2.76 -5.87 -19.72
CA SER A 8 -2.96 -7.20 -20.32
C SER A 8 -1.69 -8.06 -20.36
N ASN A 9 -0.58 -7.63 -19.75
CA ASN A 9 0.74 -8.24 -19.89
C ASN A 9 1.45 -8.49 -18.53
N SER A 10 0.69 -8.61 -17.44
CA SER A 10 1.24 -8.95 -16.12
C SER A 10 1.18 -10.46 -15.88
N THR A 11 2.21 -11.03 -15.24
CA THR A 11 2.29 -12.45 -14.83
C THR A 11 1.35 -12.81 -13.66
N ARG A 12 0.54 -11.86 -13.18
CA ARG A 12 -0.44 -12.03 -12.10
C ARG A 12 -1.85 -12.03 -12.70
N ASP A 13 -2.66 -13.01 -12.30
CA ASP A 13 -4.02 -13.18 -12.77
C ASP A 13 -4.86 -11.92 -12.47
N PHE A 14 -5.71 -11.54 -13.42
CA PHE A 14 -6.67 -10.45 -13.31
C PHE A 14 -7.60 -10.60 -12.08
N ASN A 15 -7.82 -11.82 -11.62
CA ASN A 15 -8.65 -12.13 -10.45
C ASN A 15 -7.89 -12.18 -9.11
N ASP A 16 -6.58 -11.91 -9.06
CA ASP A 16 -5.79 -11.89 -7.82
C ASP A 16 -5.99 -10.58 -7.03
N ASN A 17 -7.25 -10.17 -6.90
CA ASN A 17 -7.68 -9.02 -6.11
C ASN A 17 -7.90 -9.45 -4.66
N GLY A 18 -6.81 -9.79 -3.97
CA GLY A 18 -6.82 -10.07 -2.54
C GLY A 18 -7.02 -8.82 -1.68
N SER A 19 -6.58 -8.91 -0.42
CA SER A 19 -6.73 -7.85 0.58
C SER A 19 -5.52 -6.89 0.68
N GLN A 20 -4.49 -7.04 -0.17
CA GLN A 20 -3.31 -6.17 -0.15
C GLN A 20 -3.59 -4.79 -0.77
N PHE A 21 -3.07 -3.74 -0.12
CA PHE A 21 -3.09 -2.36 -0.60
C PHE A 21 -1.82 -1.63 -0.13
N PHE A 22 -1.53 -0.47 -0.72
CA PHE A 22 -0.41 0.39 -0.29
C PHE A 22 -0.80 1.87 -0.26
N ILE A 23 0.04 2.66 0.43
CA ILE A 23 -0.07 4.11 0.57
C ILE A 23 1.17 4.74 -0.08
N CYS A 24 0.97 5.72 -0.96
CA CYS A 24 2.06 6.50 -1.54
C CYS A 24 2.49 7.58 -0.54
N VAL A 25 3.76 7.61 -0.17
CA VAL A 25 4.34 8.60 0.77
C VAL A 25 5.00 9.78 0.03
N GLY A 26 5.15 9.67 -1.29
CA GLY A 26 5.67 10.73 -2.16
C GLY A 26 5.02 10.71 -3.54
N ASP A 27 5.49 11.60 -4.41
CA ASP A 27 5.02 11.64 -5.80
C ASP A 27 5.38 10.33 -6.50
N ASN A 28 4.36 9.70 -7.07
CA ASN A 28 4.49 8.44 -7.78
C ASN A 28 3.63 8.44 -9.04
N SER A 29 3.79 9.49 -9.85
CA SER A 29 3.17 9.67 -11.18
C SER A 29 3.35 8.47 -12.12
N GLY A 30 4.35 7.62 -11.90
CA GLY A 30 4.49 6.35 -12.62
C GLY A 30 3.33 5.38 -12.39
N LEU A 31 2.62 5.44 -11.27
CA LEU A 31 1.53 4.51 -10.97
C LEU A 31 0.18 4.93 -11.56
N ASP A 32 0.12 6.11 -12.17
CA ASP A 32 -1.09 6.64 -12.76
C ASP A 32 -1.65 5.68 -13.82
N ARG A 33 -2.96 5.43 -13.77
CA ARG A 33 -3.68 4.51 -14.66
C ARG A 33 -3.26 3.02 -14.58
N ARG A 34 -2.22 2.71 -13.78
CA ARG A 34 -1.79 1.35 -13.43
C ARG A 34 -2.28 0.92 -12.06
N TYR A 35 -2.79 1.85 -11.25
CA TYR A 35 -3.45 1.53 -9.99
C TYR A 35 -4.71 2.39 -9.77
N THR A 36 -5.82 1.76 -9.35
CA THR A 36 -7.06 2.38 -8.91
C THR A 36 -6.87 3.01 -7.54
N VAL A 37 -7.05 4.32 -7.46
CA VAL A 37 -7.11 5.04 -6.19
C VAL A 37 -8.51 4.89 -5.60
N PHE A 38 -8.60 4.37 -4.37
CA PHE A 38 -9.88 4.18 -3.68
C PHE A 38 -10.04 5.08 -2.44
N GLY A 39 -9.00 5.83 -2.07
CA GLY A 39 -9.04 6.72 -0.91
C GLY A 39 -7.71 7.43 -0.63
N GLU A 40 -7.81 8.44 0.22
CA GLU A 40 -6.70 9.26 0.71
C GLU A 40 -6.61 9.22 2.23
N VAL A 41 -5.44 9.57 2.77
CA VAL A 41 -5.22 9.61 4.21
C VAL A 41 -5.61 10.99 4.72
N PHE A 42 -6.67 11.06 5.51
CA PHE A 42 -7.14 12.32 6.10
C PHE A 42 -6.42 12.69 7.40
N ARG A 43 -6.00 11.70 8.20
CA ARG A 43 -5.29 11.88 9.48
C ARG A 43 -4.27 10.76 9.70
N GLY A 44 -3.21 11.05 10.46
CA GLY A 44 -2.18 10.07 10.81
C GLY A 44 -1.03 9.96 9.80
N LEU A 45 -0.71 11.06 9.09
CA LEU A 45 0.46 11.12 8.20
C LEU A 45 1.78 10.88 8.97
N ASP A 46 1.85 11.35 10.22
CA ASP A 46 3.00 11.12 11.10
C ASP A 46 3.24 9.63 11.41
N VAL A 47 2.16 8.83 11.47
CA VAL A 47 2.24 7.38 11.64
C VAL A 47 2.79 6.74 10.38
N ILE A 48 2.35 7.19 9.21
CA ILE A 48 2.84 6.72 7.91
C ILE A 48 4.33 7.03 7.76
N ASP A 49 4.76 8.23 8.14
CA ASP A 49 6.17 8.62 8.10
C ASP A 49 7.02 7.72 9.01
N LYS A 50 6.54 7.41 10.22
CA LYS A 50 7.21 6.47 11.14
C LYS A 50 7.32 5.06 10.55
N ILE A 51 6.28 4.57 9.89
CA ILE A 51 6.30 3.27 9.20
C ILE A 51 7.29 3.31 8.02
N ALA A 52 7.33 4.42 7.28
CA ALA A 52 8.21 4.59 6.13
C ALA A 52 9.70 4.59 6.52
N VAL A 53 10.07 5.10 7.70
CA VAL A 53 11.47 5.13 8.16
C VAL A 53 11.88 3.93 9.04
N ALA A 54 10.98 2.97 9.28
CA ALA A 54 11.29 1.79 10.07
C ALA A 54 12.46 0.99 9.45
N ALA A 55 13.26 0.32 10.29
CA ALA A 55 14.39 -0.49 9.83
C ALA A 55 13.91 -1.72 9.04
N ARG A 56 14.55 -1.99 7.90
CA ARG A 56 14.16 -3.05 6.96
C ARG A 56 15.34 -3.95 6.60
N ASP A 57 15.02 -5.16 6.16
CA ASP A 57 15.97 -6.10 5.59
C ASP A 57 16.30 -5.78 4.11
N GLN A 58 17.12 -6.62 3.48
CA GLN A 58 17.49 -6.46 2.06
C GLN A 58 16.33 -6.68 1.08
N ALA A 59 15.23 -7.28 1.54
CA ALA A 59 14.02 -7.53 0.76
C ALA A 59 12.92 -6.50 1.05
N ASP A 60 13.26 -5.40 1.74
CA ASP A 60 12.36 -4.31 2.14
C ASP A 60 11.30 -4.71 3.18
N ASN A 61 11.48 -5.84 3.88
CA ASN A 61 10.61 -6.24 4.98
C ASN A 61 11.04 -5.54 6.27
N PRO A 62 10.12 -5.00 7.08
CA PRO A 62 10.44 -4.47 8.39
C PRO A 62 11.10 -5.53 9.29
N LEU A 63 12.20 -5.16 9.97
CA LEU A 63 12.87 -6.05 10.93
C LEU A 63 11.95 -6.41 12.10
N GLU A 64 11.15 -5.45 12.54
CA GLU A 64 10.07 -5.65 13.51
C GLU A 64 8.72 -5.59 12.79
N PRO A 65 7.87 -6.63 12.91
CA PRO A 65 6.58 -6.67 12.24
C PRO A 65 5.65 -5.54 12.66
N ILE A 66 5.27 -4.68 11.72
CA ILE A 66 4.29 -3.61 11.92
C ILE A 66 2.90 -4.17 11.62
N THR A 67 2.06 -4.30 12.64
CA THR A 67 0.72 -4.89 12.52
C THR A 67 -0.39 -3.85 12.63
N MET A 68 -1.48 -4.06 11.89
CA MET A 68 -2.66 -3.19 11.93
C MET A 68 -3.73 -3.80 12.84
N THR A 69 -4.10 -3.08 13.91
CA THR A 69 -5.25 -3.46 14.74
C THR A 69 -6.54 -2.89 14.15
N VAL A 70 -7.47 -3.77 13.79
CA VAL A 70 -8.78 -3.37 13.24
C VAL A 70 -9.86 -3.56 14.29
N MET A 71 -10.56 -2.48 14.61
CA MET A 71 -11.70 -2.47 15.53
C MET A 71 -12.97 -2.23 14.72
N VAL A 72 -13.85 -3.23 14.63
CA VAL A 72 -15.16 -3.09 13.99
C VAL A 72 -16.20 -2.81 15.06
N LYS A 73 -16.71 -1.57 15.10
CA LYS A 73 -17.88 -1.24 15.92
C LYS A 73 -19.13 -1.71 15.17
N LYS A 74 -19.97 -2.50 15.84
CA LYS A 74 -21.30 -2.87 15.36
C LYS A 74 -22.23 -1.67 15.35
#